data_AF-A0A2B5J229-F1
#
_entry.id   AF-A0A2B5J229-F1
#
_cell.length_a   1.000
_cell.length_b   1.000
_cell.length_c   1.000
_cell.angle_alpha   90.00
_cell.angle_beta   90.00
_cell.angle_gamma   90.00
#
_symmetry.space_group_name_H-M   'P 1'
#
loop_
_entity.id
_entity.type
_entity.pdbx_description
1 polymer ?
#
loop_
_entity_poly.entity_id
_entity_poly.type
_entity_poly.pdbx_seq_one_letter_code
_entity_poly.pdbx_strand_id
1 'polypeptide(L)'
;MSKNVTVTLDGIYCDSALGDPGNDLEIYGSLDARVGFYLNTPLPWRIPLDRQALNLFQKDPDDYVSISENSLYILGNSFSFVMSDGDYCRFGGILADEDSWPNANDELGKTYQYVDFNSLPDVNQFKPYPVYYYDENNEQRAYA
;
A
#
# COMPACT_ATOMS: atom_id res chain seq x y z
N MET A 1 -7.65 4.30 -26.32
CA MET A 1 -6.38 4.98 -25.95
C MET A 1 -5.76 4.17 -24.83
N SER A 2 -4.42 4.13 -24.74
CA SER A 2 -3.72 3.45 -23.64
C SER A 2 -2.55 4.29 -23.13
N LYS A 3 -2.16 4.07 -21.88
CA LYS A 3 -1.04 4.70 -21.18
C LYS A 3 -0.16 3.61 -20.59
N ASN A 4 1.15 3.79 -20.70
CA ASN A 4 2.12 2.98 -19.95
C ASN A 4 2.26 3.61 -18.57
N VAL A 5 2.04 2.82 -17.53
CA VAL A 5 2.04 3.28 -16.13
C VAL A 5 3.05 2.45 -15.36
N THR A 6 3.80 3.12 -14.50
CA THR A 6 4.70 2.48 -13.54
C THR A 6 4.28 2.93 -12.15
N VAL A 7 4.00 1.97 -11.28
CA VAL A 7 3.80 2.19 -9.84
C VAL A 7 5.06 1.75 -9.13
N THR A 8 5.59 2.61 -8.26
CA THR A 8 6.79 2.33 -7.47
C THR A 8 6.44 2.49 -5.99
N LEU A 9 6.81 1.51 -5.18
CA LEU A 9 6.81 1.64 -3.73
C LEU A 9 8.17 2.19 -3.32
N ASP A 10 8.22 3.49 -3.04
CA ASP A 10 9.46 4.20 -2.70
C ASP A 10 9.95 3.86 -1.28
N GLY A 11 9.04 3.53 -0.37
CA GLY A 11 9.38 3.11 0.98
C GLY A 11 8.19 3.10 1.92
N ILE A 12 8.43 2.74 3.18
CA ILE A 12 7.45 2.80 4.26
C ILE A 12 8.03 3.74 5.33
N TYR A 13 7.32 4.81 5.64
CA TYR A 13 7.73 5.78 6.64
C TYR A 13 6.99 5.54 7.96
N CYS A 14 7.72 5.52 9.07
CA CYS A 14 7.16 5.54 10.40
C CYS A 14 6.98 6.99 10.87
N ASP A 15 5.73 7.41 11.05
CA ASP A 15 5.38 8.73 11.59
C ASP A 15 5.32 8.72 13.13
N SER A 16 4.85 7.62 13.72
CA SER A 16 4.78 7.43 15.17
C SER A 16 4.87 5.94 15.50
N ALA A 17 5.70 5.61 16.50
CA ALA A 17 5.87 4.27 17.07
C ALA A 17 5.49 4.25 18.56
N LEU A 18 4.60 5.15 19.02
CA LEU A 18 4.26 5.29 20.44
C LEU A 18 3.59 4.00 20.97
N GLY A 19 4.35 3.20 21.73
CA GLY A 19 3.93 1.97 22.40
C GLY A 19 5.15 1.17 22.86
N ASP A 20 5.18 0.70 24.11
CA ASP A 20 6.33 -0.03 24.70
C ASP A 20 6.45 -1.47 24.13
N PRO A 21 7.65 -2.06 23.96
CA PRO A 21 8.97 -1.54 24.31
C PRO A 21 9.87 -1.34 23.08
N GLY A 22 9.78 -0.16 22.46
CA GLY A 22 10.66 0.26 21.37
C GLY A 22 10.36 1.69 20.94
N ASN A 23 11.32 2.37 20.30
CA ASN A 23 11.03 3.59 19.52
C ASN A 23 10.90 3.24 18.02
N ASP A 24 10.85 1.96 17.71
CA ASP A 24 10.82 1.43 16.36
C ASP A 24 9.44 0.80 16.14
N LEU A 25 9.00 0.80 14.89
CA LEU A 25 7.78 0.14 14.44
C LEU A 25 8.18 -1.14 13.68
N GLU A 26 7.84 -2.30 14.21
CA GLU A 26 8.16 -3.63 13.69
C GLU A 26 7.16 -4.07 12.60
N ILE A 27 7.30 -3.50 11.41
CA ILE A 27 6.35 -3.70 10.31
C ILE A 27 6.47 -5.07 9.66
N TYR A 28 5.35 -5.79 9.56
CA TYR A 28 5.15 -6.91 8.64
C TYR A 28 3.85 -6.78 7.85
N GLY A 29 3.63 -7.68 6.88
CA GLY A 29 2.42 -7.72 6.07
C GLY A 29 2.71 -7.76 4.58
N SER A 30 1.79 -7.21 3.79
CA SER A 30 1.87 -7.26 2.33
C SER A 30 1.34 -6.00 1.68
N LEU A 31 2.12 -5.43 0.77
CA LEU A 31 1.70 -4.35 -0.13
C LEU A 31 1.78 -4.86 -1.56
N ASP A 32 0.74 -4.61 -2.33
CA ASP A 32 0.65 -5.03 -3.72
C ASP A 32 0.11 -3.90 -4.60
N ALA A 33 0.39 -3.99 -5.89
CA ALA A 33 -0.22 -3.19 -6.92
C ALA A 33 -0.90 -4.10 -7.93
N ARG A 34 -2.14 -3.76 -8.30
CA ARG A 34 -2.95 -4.50 -9.26
C ARG A 34 -3.53 -3.57 -10.28
N VAL A 35 -3.68 -4.08 -11.49
CA VAL A 35 -4.38 -3.41 -12.58
C VAL A 35 -5.53 -4.28 -13.03
N GLY A 36 -6.67 -3.66 -13.28
CA GLY A 36 -7.91 -4.32 -13.60
C GLY A 36 -8.87 -3.43 -14.36
N PHE A 37 -10.06 -3.95 -14.58
CA PHE A 37 -11.17 -3.21 -15.17
C PHE A 37 -12.46 -3.51 -14.41
N TYR A 38 -13.44 -2.62 -14.55
CA TYR A 38 -14.77 -2.85 -13.98
C TYR A 38 -15.65 -3.59 -14.98
N LEU A 39 -16.28 -4.68 -14.55
CA LEU A 39 -17.34 -5.31 -15.33
C LEU A 39 -18.56 -4.39 -15.33
N ASN A 40 -19.08 -4.12 -16.53
CA ASN A 40 -20.36 -3.43 -16.71
C ASN A 40 -21.49 -4.39 -16.31
N THR A 41 -21.97 -4.27 -15.08
CA THR A 41 -23.22 -4.89 -14.64
C THR A 41 -24.33 -3.84 -14.59
N PRO A 42 -25.63 -4.23 -14.68
CA PRO A 42 -26.72 -3.30 -14.45
C PRO A 42 -26.50 -2.55 -13.13
N LEU A 43 -26.63 -1.22 -13.15
CA LEU A 43 -26.42 -0.35 -12.00
C LEU A 43 -27.17 -0.87 -10.75
N PRO A 44 -26.62 -0.70 -9.54
CA PRO A 44 -25.47 0.16 -9.17
C PRO A 44 -24.11 -0.56 -9.13
N TRP A 45 -24.04 -1.83 -9.48
CA TRP A 45 -22.84 -2.63 -9.21
C TRP A 45 -21.77 -2.42 -10.29
N ARG A 46 -20.53 -2.22 -9.87
CA ARG A 46 -19.33 -2.35 -10.70
C ARG A 46 -18.45 -3.38 -10.01
N ILE A 47 -18.14 -4.48 -10.71
CA ILE A 47 -17.33 -5.55 -10.13
C ILE A 47 -15.89 -5.35 -10.61
N PRO A 48 -14.93 -5.05 -9.71
CA PRO A 48 -13.53 -4.96 -10.08
C PRO A 48 -13.00 -6.35 -10.44
N LEU A 49 -12.35 -6.47 -11.60
CA LEU A 49 -11.63 -7.67 -12.00
C LEU A 49 -10.16 -7.33 -12.23
N ASP A 50 -9.29 -7.82 -11.35
CA ASP A 50 -7.84 -7.69 -11.52
C ASP A 50 -7.39 -8.58 -12.69
N ARG A 51 -6.54 -8.05 -13.57
CA ARG A 51 -5.92 -8.82 -14.66
C ARG A 51 -4.44 -9.10 -14.44
N GLN A 52 -3.75 -8.25 -13.67
CA GLN A 52 -2.35 -8.41 -13.32
C GLN A 52 -2.11 -7.86 -11.92
N ALA A 53 -1.18 -8.46 -11.19
CA ALA A 53 -0.80 -8.05 -9.85
C ALA A 53 0.70 -8.28 -9.63
N LEU A 54 1.32 -7.41 -8.82
CA LEU A 54 2.66 -7.59 -8.32
C LEU A 54 2.69 -7.24 -6.83
N ASN A 55 3.27 -8.13 -6.03
CA ASN A 55 3.58 -7.83 -4.64
C ASN A 55 4.83 -6.93 -4.61
N LEU A 56 4.72 -5.78 -3.93
CA LEU A 56 5.77 -4.77 -3.81
C LEU A 56 6.50 -4.84 -2.47
N PHE A 57 5.89 -5.44 -1.45
CA PHE A 57 6.45 -5.69 -0.14
C PHE A 57 5.73 -6.89 0.48
N GLN A 58 6.48 -7.85 1.02
CA GLN A 58 5.96 -8.99 1.76
C GLN A 58 6.92 -9.30 2.89
N LYS A 59 6.42 -9.30 4.12
CA LYS A 59 7.12 -9.79 5.31
C LYS A 59 6.14 -10.56 6.18
N ASP A 60 6.61 -11.66 6.75
CA ASP A 60 5.83 -12.46 7.70
C ASP A 60 6.10 -11.95 9.13
N PRO A 61 5.26 -12.28 10.13
CA PRO A 61 5.46 -11.83 11.51
C PRO A 61 6.82 -12.20 12.10
N ASP A 62 7.45 -13.29 11.66
CA ASP A 62 8.78 -13.69 12.15
C ASP A 62 9.96 -13.03 11.37
N ASP A 63 9.66 -12.19 10.37
CA ASP A 63 10.64 -11.54 9.49
C ASP A 63 10.28 -10.05 9.26
N TYR A 64 9.75 -9.39 10.29
CA TYR A 64 9.40 -7.97 10.25
C TYR A 64 10.59 -7.06 9.94
N VAL A 65 10.30 -5.80 9.65
CA VAL A 65 11.30 -4.73 9.52
C VAL A 65 11.06 -3.68 10.60
N SER A 66 12.07 -3.45 11.45
CA SER A 66 12.03 -2.36 12.43
C SER A 66 12.32 -1.04 11.74
N ILE A 67 11.42 -0.08 11.89
CA ILE A 67 11.54 1.27 11.34
C ILE A 67 11.49 2.26 12.51
N SER A 68 12.61 2.90 12.82
CA SER A 68 12.63 3.92 13.87
C SER A 68 11.65 5.06 13.59
N GLU A 69 11.09 5.62 14.65
CA GLU A 69 10.22 6.80 14.56
C GLU A 69 10.86 7.91 13.70
N ASN A 70 10.05 8.55 12.87
CA ASN A 70 10.46 9.59 11.93
C ASN A 70 11.51 9.14 10.89
N SER A 71 11.54 7.84 10.58
CA SER A 71 12.47 7.25 9.61
C SER A 71 11.75 6.53 8.47
N LEU A 72 12.45 6.45 7.33
CA LEU A 72 11.97 5.80 6.11
C LEU A 72 12.71 4.48 5.88
N TYR A 73 11.97 3.39 5.77
CA TYR A 73 12.47 2.15 5.19
C TYR A 73 12.37 2.23 3.67
N ILE A 74 13.51 2.48 3.02
CA ILE A 74 13.58 2.70 1.57
C ILE A 74 13.36 1.39 0.82
N LEU A 75 12.43 1.44 -0.13
CA LEU A 75 12.16 0.39 -1.10
C LEU A 75 12.39 0.95 -2.52
N GLY A 76 12.21 0.10 -3.53
CA GLY A 76 12.32 0.52 -4.93
C GLY A 76 11.61 -0.42 -5.89
N ASN A 77 10.73 -1.27 -5.35
CA ASN A 77 10.02 -2.26 -6.15
C ASN A 77 9.01 -1.54 -7.03
N SER A 78 9.04 -1.86 -8.33
CA SER A 78 8.25 -1.18 -9.34
C SER A 78 7.45 -2.18 -10.15
N PHE A 79 6.20 -1.82 -10.46
CA PHE A 79 5.32 -2.57 -11.33
C PHE A 79 4.94 -1.71 -12.54
N SER A 80 5.35 -2.14 -13.73
CA SER A 80 5.01 -1.46 -14.99
C SER A 80 3.95 -2.25 -15.76
N PHE A 81 2.92 -1.56 -16.22
CA PHE A 81 1.80 -2.16 -16.94
C PHE A 81 1.14 -1.14 -17.87
N VAL A 82 0.28 -1.64 -18.75
CA VAL A 82 -0.54 -0.81 -19.64
C VAL A 82 -1.91 -0.61 -19.00
N MET A 83 -2.42 0.61 -19.02
CA MET A 83 -3.83 0.93 -18.73
C MET A 83 -4.52 1.46 -20.00
N SER A 84 -5.76 1.09 -20.19
CA SER A 84 -6.68 1.56 -21.23
C SER A 84 -7.87 2.27 -20.58
N ASP A 85 -8.67 2.97 -21.38
CA ASP A 85 -9.90 3.59 -20.89
C ASP A 85 -10.83 2.57 -20.22
N GLY A 86 -11.35 2.91 -19.05
CA GLY A 86 -12.13 2.03 -18.18
C GLY A 86 -11.31 1.14 -17.22
N ASP A 87 -9.98 1.14 -17.33
CA ASP A 87 -9.12 0.43 -16.38
C ASP A 87 -8.91 1.24 -15.09
N TYR A 88 -8.63 0.51 -14.02
CA TYR A 88 -8.14 1.04 -12.74
C TYR A 88 -6.80 0.40 -12.37
N CYS A 89 -6.02 1.13 -11.59
CA CYS A 89 -4.94 0.59 -10.78
C CYS A 89 -5.33 0.72 -9.31
N ARG A 90 -5.09 -0.33 -8.52
CA ARG A 90 -5.18 -0.27 -7.06
C ARG A 90 -3.85 -0.66 -6.45
N PHE A 91 -3.47 0.01 -5.38
CA PHE A 91 -2.24 -0.28 -4.65
C PHE A 91 -2.43 0.00 -3.15
N GLY A 92 -1.60 -0.61 -2.34
CA GLY A 92 -1.74 -0.67 -0.89
C GLY A 92 -1.79 -2.13 -0.44
N GLY A 93 -2.41 -2.40 0.69
CA GLY A 93 -2.37 -3.73 1.28
C GLY A 93 -2.66 -3.72 2.77
N ILE A 94 -2.06 -4.66 3.49
CA ILE A 94 -2.17 -4.82 4.93
C ILE A 94 -0.79 -4.65 5.56
N LEU A 95 -0.71 -3.83 6.60
CA LEU A 95 0.45 -3.73 7.47
C LEU A 95 0.01 -4.01 8.90
N ALA A 96 0.92 -4.57 9.68
CA ALA A 96 0.75 -4.83 11.10
C ALA A 96 2.08 -4.62 11.81
N ASP A 97 1.99 -4.37 13.12
CA ASP A 97 3.12 -4.20 14.03
C ASP A 97 3.35 -5.50 14.80
N GLU A 98 4.59 -5.99 14.84
CA GLU A 98 4.96 -7.12 15.68
C GLU A 98 5.18 -6.62 17.09
N ASP A 99 4.46 -7.21 18.04
CA ASP A 99 4.45 -6.72 19.40
C ASP A 99 5.03 -7.77 20.35
N SER A 100 5.77 -7.31 21.35
CA SER A 100 6.51 -8.22 22.21
C SER A 100 5.59 -8.89 23.25
N TRP A 101 5.81 -10.17 23.52
CA TRP A 101 5.06 -10.89 24.55
C TRP A 101 5.10 -10.15 25.91
N PRO A 102 3.96 -9.92 26.60
CA PRO A 102 2.68 -10.59 26.44
C PRO A 102 1.66 -9.88 25.53
N ASN A 103 2.06 -8.81 24.84
CA ASN A 103 1.15 -8.08 23.95
C ASN A 103 0.86 -8.92 22.70
N ALA A 104 -0.28 -8.63 22.07
CA ALA A 104 -0.64 -9.23 20.79
C ALA A 104 -0.27 -8.25 19.68
N ASN A 105 0.16 -8.77 18.53
CA ASN A 105 0.45 -7.94 17.36
C ASN A 105 -0.73 -7.03 17.00
N ASP A 106 -0.42 -5.77 16.71
CA ASP A 106 -1.41 -4.77 16.37
C ASP A 106 -1.61 -4.66 14.85
N GLU A 107 -2.85 -4.78 14.39
CA GLU A 107 -3.17 -4.54 12.98
C GLU A 107 -3.22 -3.03 12.70
N LEU A 108 -2.29 -2.51 11.90
CA LEU A 108 -2.33 -1.13 11.38
C LEU A 108 -3.36 -0.94 10.25
N GLY A 109 -4.02 -2.04 9.86
CA GLY A 109 -5.16 -2.05 8.97
C GLY A 109 -4.86 -2.43 7.52
N LYS A 110 -5.95 -2.52 6.75
CA LYS A 110 -5.94 -2.90 5.33
C LYS A 110 -6.50 -1.78 4.46
N THR A 111 -5.62 -1.06 3.79
CA THR A 111 -5.95 0.14 3.02
C THR A 111 -5.51 -0.01 1.56
N TYR A 112 -6.38 0.41 0.64
CA TYR A 112 -6.07 0.48 -0.78
C TYR A 112 -6.45 1.85 -1.35
N GLN A 113 -5.58 2.37 -2.21
CA GLN A 113 -5.86 3.50 -3.08
C GLN A 113 -6.25 3.00 -4.46
N TYR A 114 -7.11 3.76 -5.13
CA TYR A 114 -7.58 3.47 -6.48
C TYR A 114 -7.33 4.66 -7.39
N VAL A 115 -6.78 4.40 -8.57
CA VAL A 115 -6.47 5.39 -9.59
C VAL A 115 -7.04 4.90 -10.92
N ASP A 116 -8.04 5.62 -11.42
CA ASP A 116 -8.66 5.34 -12.72
C ASP A 116 -7.83 5.90 -13.87
N PHE A 117 -7.89 5.26 -15.04
CA PHE A 117 -7.21 5.71 -16.27
C PHE A 117 -7.39 7.20 -16.56
N ASN A 118 -8.63 7.70 -16.43
CA ASN A 118 -8.99 9.08 -16.74
C ASN A 118 -8.45 10.11 -15.73
N SER A 119 -7.97 9.64 -14.56
CA SER A 119 -7.36 10.50 -13.54
C SER A 119 -5.84 10.66 -13.71
N LEU A 120 -5.23 9.84 -14.56
CA LEU A 120 -3.80 9.89 -14.83
C LEU A 120 -3.47 11.06 -15.77
N PRO A 121 -2.35 11.76 -15.56
CA PRO A 121 -1.91 12.80 -16.48
C PRO A 121 -1.63 12.22 -17.87
N ASP A 122 -1.73 13.06 -18.91
CA ASP A 122 -1.45 12.68 -20.30
C ASP A 122 0.04 12.76 -20.67
N VAL A 123 0.85 13.31 -19.77
CA VAL A 123 2.30 13.46 -19.91
C VAL A 123 3.00 12.70 -18.80
N ASN A 124 4.27 12.32 -19.04
CA ASN A 124 5.10 11.64 -18.04
C ASN A 124 5.34 12.56 -16.83
N GLN A 125 4.51 12.40 -15.81
CA GLN A 125 4.60 13.11 -14.55
C GLN A 125 4.60 12.11 -13.40
N PHE A 126 5.58 12.27 -12.52
CA PHE A 126 5.56 11.63 -11.22
C PHE A 126 4.47 12.28 -10.37
N LYS A 127 3.68 11.46 -9.68
CA LYS A 127 2.67 11.92 -8.74
C LYS A 127 2.69 11.00 -7.51
N PRO A 128 2.97 11.54 -6.30
CA PRO A 128 2.96 10.74 -5.08
C PRO A 128 1.53 10.40 -4.66
N TYR A 129 1.36 9.20 -4.11
CA TYR A 129 0.09 8.70 -3.57
C TYR A 129 0.33 8.02 -2.22
N PRO A 130 0.43 8.78 -1.12
CA PRO A 130 0.63 8.18 0.20
C PRO A 130 -0.58 7.35 0.62
N VAL A 131 -0.32 6.14 1.11
CA VAL A 131 -1.30 5.24 1.71
C VAL A 131 -1.05 5.18 3.20
N TYR A 132 -1.97 5.69 4.00
CA TYR A 132 -1.80 5.77 5.45
C TYR A 132 -2.38 4.56 6.17
N TYR A 133 -1.68 4.15 7.23
CA TYR A 133 -1.99 3.02 8.10
C TYR A 133 -1.96 3.50 9.56
N TYR A 134 -2.92 3.04 10.35
CA TYR A 134 -3.14 3.47 11.72
C TYR A 134 -3.62 2.26 12.53
N ASP A 135 -3.11 2.12 13.75
CA ASP A 135 -3.73 1.25 14.74
C ASP A 135 -5.13 1.78 15.14
N GLU A 136 -5.90 0.97 15.85
CA GLU A 136 -7.26 1.32 16.26
C GLU A 136 -7.35 2.57 17.16
N ASN A 137 -6.25 2.92 17.86
CA ASN A 137 -6.18 4.09 18.73
C ASN A 137 -5.56 5.32 18.05
N ASN A 138 -5.04 5.20 16.81
CA ASN A 138 -4.25 6.20 16.09
C ASN A 138 -2.97 6.65 16.83
N GLU A 139 -2.41 5.77 17.66
CA GLU A 139 -1.17 5.95 18.42
C GLU A 139 0.06 5.58 17.57
N GLN A 140 -0.06 4.56 16.71
CA GLN A 140 0.96 4.14 15.76
C GLN A 140 0.57 4.48 14.32
N ARG A 141 1.54 4.99 13.54
CA ARG A 141 1.26 5.58 12.23
C ARG A 141 2.35 5.27 11.23
N ALA A 142 1.96 4.68 10.10
CA ALA A 142 2.84 4.48 8.96
C ALA A 142 2.20 5.00 7.67
N TYR A 143 3.01 5.36 6.69
CA TYR A 143 2.54 5.52 5.32
C TYR A 143 3.50 4.92 4.30
N ALA A 144 2.92 4.39 3.23
CA ALA A 144 3.60 3.78 2.09
C ALA A 144 3.32 4.54 0.79
#